data_AF-A0AAV0BKJ4-F1
#
_entry.id   AF-A0AAV0BKJ4-F1
#
_cell.length_a   1.000
_cell.length_b   1.000
_cell.length_c   1.000
_cell.angle_alpha   90.00
_cell.angle_beta   90.00
_cell.angle_gamma   90.00
#
_symmetry.space_group_name_H-M   'P 1'
#
loop_
_entity.id
_entity.type
_entity.pdbx_description
1 polymer ?
#
loop_
_entity_poly.entity_id
_entity_poly.type
_entity_poly.pdbx_seq_one_letter_code
_entity_poly.pdbx_strand_id
1 'polypeptide(L)'
;MDLNRASLLIPITTDQTIILSFKLSQARIFDSKRRFEEASKKYHEISLTDQDLAHEERSFCLSASMVCAILAKAGPARTRILRDLYRDNRTRELPNFAILSKMFYNQLIRPDELVEFKKTLKTHHLAKLNNSFAILEEEDDDDNSNSNDDEDRRMIVGEDGESCLRKEQVLRDGPETVLDQSIIQHNLLSTSKLYRNISFRALGKYLGLKPFVVESMVRVMIQENQLRAKIDQVLISNVVLSGSNQKDNTSEKSDRKRLIEILPKSIRWDESIHLTKKKKKKQ
;
A
#
# COMPACT_ATOMS: atom_id res chain seq x y z
N MET A 1 -8.93 29.16 9.29
CA MET A 1 -7.59 29.79 9.26
C MET A 1 -6.97 29.85 10.67
N ASP A 2 -7.56 29.12 11.62
CA ASP A 2 -7.55 29.54 13.03
C ASP A 2 -6.58 28.72 13.88
N LEU A 3 -6.28 27.49 13.44
CA LEU A 3 -5.34 26.61 14.14
C LEU A 3 -3.89 27.13 14.11
N ASN A 4 -3.47 27.78 13.01
CA ASN A 4 -2.12 28.35 12.91
C ASN A 4 -1.94 29.53 13.87
N ARG A 5 -2.99 30.32 14.09
CA ARG A 5 -2.99 31.40 15.08
C ARG A 5 -3.00 30.84 16.50
N ALA A 6 -3.85 29.85 16.77
CA ALA A 6 -3.89 29.17 18.07
C ALA A 6 -2.56 28.49 18.42
N SER A 7 -1.83 27.93 17.43
CA SER A 7 -0.52 27.31 17.64
C SER A 7 0.53 28.24 18.26
N LEU A 8 0.40 29.56 18.06
CA LEU A 8 1.33 30.54 18.64
C LEU A 8 1.10 30.76 20.14
N LEU A 9 -0.11 30.45 20.63
CA LEU A 9 -0.52 30.66 22.02
C LEU A 9 -0.27 29.42 22.90
N ILE A 10 -0.08 28.25 22.28
CA ILE A 10 0.16 26.98 23.00
C ILE A 10 1.39 27.00 23.90
N PRO A 11 2.56 27.55 23.49
CA PRO A 11 3.73 27.61 24.37
C PRO A 11 3.54 28.52 25.59
N ILE A 12 2.59 29.44 25.53
CA ILE A 12 2.31 30.44 26.58
C ILE A 12 1.25 29.91 27.55
N THR A 13 0.43 28.96 27.09
CA THR A 13 -0.68 28.41 27.87
C THR A 13 -0.16 27.40 28.90
N THR A 14 -0.64 27.49 30.13
CA THR A 14 -0.28 26.57 31.23
C THR A 14 -1.30 25.45 31.43
N ASP A 15 -2.55 25.63 30.96
CA ASP A 15 -3.61 24.64 31.09
C ASP A 15 -3.39 23.46 30.13
N GLN A 16 -3.08 22.31 30.72
CA GLN A 16 -2.81 21.07 30.02
C GLN A 16 -4.00 20.54 29.23
N THR A 17 -5.23 20.79 29.67
CA THR A 17 -6.44 20.33 28.98
C THR A 17 -6.63 21.06 27.64
N ILE A 18 -6.33 22.35 27.61
CA ILE A 18 -6.36 23.19 26.39
C ILE A 18 -5.26 22.74 25.43
N ILE A 19 -4.07 22.47 25.95
CA ILE A 19 -2.94 21.98 25.13
C ILE A 19 -3.30 20.64 24.48
N LEU A 20 -3.87 19.69 25.24
CA LEU A 20 -4.27 18.38 24.73
C LEU A 20 -5.40 18.49 23.70
N SER A 21 -6.46 19.26 24.01
CA SER A 21 -7.58 19.46 23.08
C SER A 21 -7.14 20.13 21.77
N PHE A 22 -6.18 21.07 21.84
CA PHE A 22 -5.56 21.66 20.67
C PHE A 22 -4.77 20.63 19.86
N LYS A 23 -3.88 19.85 20.50
CA LYS A 23 -3.07 18.81 19.83
C LYS A 23 -3.96 17.78 19.13
N LEU A 24 -5.04 17.37 19.79
CA LEU A 24 -5.99 16.40 19.26
C LEU A 24 -6.80 16.98 18.09
N SER A 25 -7.23 18.23 18.18
CA SER A 25 -7.88 18.95 17.08
C SER A 25 -6.93 19.14 15.88
N GLN A 26 -5.66 19.44 16.14
CA GLN A 26 -4.60 19.51 15.12
C GLN A 26 -4.44 18.16 14.40
N ALA A 27 -4.37 17.05 15.14
CA ALA A 27 -4.27 15.72 14.56
C ALA A 27 -5.48 15.38 13.68
N ARG A 28 -6.71 15.71 14.14
CA ARG A 28 -7.95 15.52 13.37
C ARG A 28 -7.98 16.34 12.08
N ILE A 29 -7.43 17.55 12.09
CA ILE A 29 -7.34 18.39 10.89
C ILE A 29 -6.32 17.82 9.89
N PHE A 30 -5.18 17.29 10.35
CA PHE A 30 -4.24 16.64 9.45
C PHE A 30 -4.80 15.37 8.82
N ASP A 31 -5.55 14.59 9.61
CA ASP A 31 -6.25 13.39 9.16
C ASP A 31 -7.25 13.72 8.04
N SER A 32 -8.13 14.70 8.24
CA SER A 32 -9.12 15.11 7.24
C SER A 32 -8.51 15.77 6.00
N LYS A 33 -7.36 16.44 6.15
CA LYS A 33 -6.59 17.03 5.02
C LYS A 33 -5.74 16.03 4.25
N ARG A 34 -5.82 14.73 4.54
CA ARG A 34 -5.01 13.67 3.92
C ARG A 34 -3.50 13.81 4.18
N ARG A 35 -3.09 14.55 5.22
CA ARG A 35 -1.70 14.64 5.70
C ARG A 35 -1.45 13.55 6.74
N PHE A 36 -1.60 12.30 6.32
CA PHE A 36 -1.62 11.16 7.24
C PHE A 36 -0.30 10.91 7.97
N GLU A 37 0.84 11.23 7.36
CA GLU A 37 2.14 11.09 8.02
C GLU A 37 2.26 11.98 9.26
N GLU A 38 1.80 13.23 9.16
CA GLU A 38 1.83 14.19 10.26
C GLU A 38 0.74 13.89 11.29
N ALA A 39 -0.45 13.51 10.82
CA ALA A 39 -1.54 13.08 11.69
C ALA A 39 -1.12 11.89 12.55
N SER A 40 -0.51 10.87 11.94
CA SER A 40 -0.05 9.66 12.64
C SER A 40 0.97 9.99 13.73
N LYS A 41 1.98 10.81 13.41
CA LYS A 41 2.97 11.26 14.39
C LYS A 41 2.33 12.01 15.55
N LYS A 42 1.38 12.91 15.27
CA LYS A 42 0.68 13.69 16.31
C LYS A 42 -0.19 12.81 17.20
N TYR A 43 -0.94 11.87 16.64
CA TYR A 43 -1.71 10.91 17.44
C TYR A 43 -0.81 10.01 18.30
N HIS A 44 0.34 9.60 17.78
CA HIS A 44 1.30 8.80 18.55
C HIS A 44 1.93 9.63 19.70
N GLU A 45 2.31 10.88 19.44
CA GLU A 45 2.81 11.82 20.46
C GLU A 45 1.81 12.00 21.61
N ILE A 46 0.52 12.19 21.28
CA ILE A 46 -0.55 12.31 22.29
C ILE A 46 -0.70 11.01 23.08
N SER A 47 -0.64 9.85 22.42
CA SER A 47 -0.74 8.54 23.08
C SER A 47 0.42 8.22 24.03
N LEU A 48 1.54 8.93 23.94
CA LEU A 48 2.70 8.80 24.83
C LEU A 48 2.67 9.79 25.99
N THR A 49 1.72 10.73 26.02
CA THR A 49 1.57 11.67 27.13
C THR A 49 0.85 10.96 28.28
N ASP A 50 1.62 10.31 29.16
CA ASP A 50 1.12 9.32 30.13
C ASP A 50 0.37 9.90 31.34
N GLN A 51 0.46 11.20 31.60
CA GLN A 51 0.06 11.76 32.90
C GLN A 51 -1.38 12.29 32.97
N ASP A 52 -2.01 12.54 31.82
CA ASP A 52 -3.26 13.32 31.76
C ASP A 52 -4.39 12.65 30.98
N LEU A 53 -4.16 11.47 30.39
CA LEU A 53 -5.08 10.85 29.43
C LEU A 53 -5.62 9.50 29.91
N ALA A 54 -6.95 9.33 29.86
CA ALA A 54 -7.59 8.07 30.21
C ALA A 54 -7.09 6.91 29.32
N HIS A 55 -7.12 5.68 29.83
CA HIS A 55 -6.67 4.50 29.06
C HIS A 55 -7.40 4.33 27.72
N GLU A 56 -8.70 4.60 27.71
CA GLU A 56 -9.55 4.50 26.52
C GLU A 56 -9.15 5.52 25.45
N GLU A 57 -8.89 6.77 25.85
CA GLU A 57 -8.47 7.84 24.95
C GLU A 57 -7.05 7.61 24.40
N ARG A 58 -6.16 7.02 25.20
CA ARG A 58 -4.82 6.59 24.75
C ARG A 58 -4.93 5.51 23.68
N SER A 59 -5.73 4.46 23.94
CA SER A 59 -5.98 3.38 22.98
C SER A 59 -6.62 3.91 21.68
N PHE A 60 -7.57 4.85 21.81
CA PHE A 60 -8.16 5.53 20.66
C PHE A 60 -7.11 6.30 19.84
N CYS A 61 -6.26 7.11 20.49
CA CYS A 61 -5.21 7.85 19.80
C CYS A 61 -4.21 6.91 19.11
N LEU A 62 -3.81 5.82 19.77
CA LEU A 62 -2.91 4.84 19.20
C LEU A 62 -3.52 4.14 17.97
N SER A 63 -4.79 3.73 18.05
CA SER A 63 -5.51 3.15 16.91
C SER A 63 -5.63 4.13 15.74
N ALA A 64 -5.94 5.40 16.01
CA ALA A 64 -5.99 6.46 15.00
C ALA A 64 -4.62 6.70 14.35
N SER A 65 -3.54 6.67 15.15
CA SER A 65 -2.17 6.76 14.64
C SER A 65 -1.84 5.61 13.69
N MET A 66 -2.22 4.39 14.04
CA MET A 66 -2.02 3.20 13.21
C MET A 66 -2.80 3.28 11.89
N VAL A 67 -4.06 3.69 11.94
CA VAL A 67 -4.89 3.91 10.74
C VAL A 67 -4.24 4.95 9.82
N CYS A 68 -3.81 6.08 10.36
CA CYS A 68 -3.12 7.12 9.58
C CYS A 68 -1.79 6.61 8.99
N ALA A 69 -1.01 5.83 9.75
CA ALA A 69 0.24 5.24 9.25
C ALA A 69 -0.02 4.27 8.08
N ILE A 70 -1.10 3.50 8.14
CA ILE A 70 -1.52 2.60 7.07
C ILE A 70 -1.98 3.39 5.83
N LEU A 71 -2.71 4.50 6.00
CA LEU A 71 -3.21 5.33 4.90
C LEU A 71 -2.15 6.24 4.26
N ALA A 72 -1.04 6.52 4.94
CA ALA A 72 0.05 7.32 4.40
C ALA A 72 0.63 6.73 3.10
N LYS A 73 1.18 7.60 2.23
CA LYS A 73 1.85 7.17 0.98
C LYS A 73 3.03 6.26 1.29
N ALA A 74 3.32 5.31 0.40
CA ALA A 74 4.47 4.42 0.59
C ALA A 74 5.78 5.21 0.52
N GLY A 75 6.68 5.08 1.50
CA GLY A 75 7.95 5.81 1.47
C GLY A 75 8.77 5.74 2.76
N PRO A 76 9.93 6.42 2.80
CA PRO A 76 10.83 6.39 3.96
C PRO A 76 10.21 6.99 5.23
N ALA A 77 9.42 8.06 5.10
CA ALA A 77 8.75 8.71 6.23
C ALA A 77 7.75 7.77 6.90
N ARG A 78 6.85 7.17 6.11
CA ARG A 78 5.93 6.13 6.57
C ARG A 78 6.64 4.92 7.20
N THR A 79 7.73 4.44 6.58
CA THR A 79 8.49 3.30 7.11
C THR A 79 9.05 3.56 8.52
N ARG A 80 9.46 4.81 8.81
CA ARG A 80 9.90 5.20 10.16
C ARG A 80 8.74 5.14 11.15
N ILE A 81 7.59 5.73 10.79
CA ILE A 81 6.37 5.69 11.62
C ILE A 81 5.93 4.25 11.92
N LEU A 82 5.90 3.38 10.90
CA LEU A 82 5.55 1.97 11.08
C LEU A 82 6.52 1.24 12.02
N ARG A 83 7.82 1.57 11.98
CA ARG A 83 8.81 1.01 12.90
C ARG A 83 8.54 1.45 14.34
N ASP A 84 8.24 2.72 14.55
CA ASP A 84 7.97 3.28 15.87
C ASP A 84 6.71 2.64 16.47
N LEU A 85 5.65 2.51 15.67
CA LEU A 85 4.41 1.83 16.08
C LEU A 85 4.63 0.33 16.36
N TYR A 86 5.39 -0.38 15.52
CA TYR A 86 5.64 -1.82 15.73
C TYR A 86 6.45 -2.12 17.00
N ARG A 87 7.30 -1.18 17.44
CA ARG A 87 8.06 -1.30 18.69
C ARG A 87 7.20 -1.05 19.93
N ASP A 88 6.10 -0.33 19.80
CA ASP A 88 5.17 -0.09 20.89
C ASP A 88 4.34 -1.35 21.15
N ASN A 89 4.54 -2.00 22.31
CA ASN A 89 3.86 -3.23 22.67
C ASN A 89 2.33 -3.08 22.71
N ARG A 90 1.81 -1.89 23.03
CA ARG A 90 0.36 -1.62 23.11
C ARG A 90 -0.33 -1.77 21.76
N THR A 91 0.41 -1.64 20.66
CA THR A 91 -0.16 -1.81 19.31
C THR A 91 -0.61 -3.24 19.04
N ARG A 92 -0.08 -4.24 19.77
CA ARG A 92 -0.42 -5.66 19.60
C ARG A 92 -1.83 -6.00 20.04
N GLU A 93 -2.39 -5.21 20.95
CA GLU A 93 -3.75 -5.39 21.47
C GLU A 93 -4.82 -4.83 20.53
N LEU A 94 -4.40 -4.05 19.52
CA LEU A 94 -5.31 -3.38 18.59
C LEU A 94 -5.70 -4.30 17.41
N PRO A 95 -6.95 -4.20 16.92
CA PRO A 95 -7.46 -5.09 15.86
C PRO A 95 -6.70 -4.96 14.53
N ASN A 96 -6.08 -3.80 14.28
CA ASN A 96 -5.40 -3.51 13.01
C ASN A 96 -3.92 -3.95 12.99
N PHE A 97 -3.43 -4.61 14.05
CA PHE A 97 -2.01 -4.98 14.18
C PHE A 97 -1.52 -5.92 13.07
N ALA A 98 -2.37 -6.82 12.58
CA ALA A 98 -2.00 -7.76 11.52
C ALA A 98 -1.55 -7.04 10.23
N ILE A 99 -2.25 -5.96 9.86
CA ILE A 99 -1.91 -5.15 8.69
C ILE A 99 -0.65 -4.33 8.97
N LEU A 100 -0.52 -3.75 10.17
CA LEU A 100 0.69 -3.03 10.57
C LEU A 100 1.94 -3.91 10.45
N SER A 101 1.87 -5.16 10.93
CA SER A 101 2.97 -6.12 10.86
C SER A 101 3.35 -6.43 9.41
N LYS A 102 2.36 -6.72 8.55
CA LYS A 102 2.59 -6.96 7.12
C LYS A 102 3.22 -5.75 6.42
N MET A 103 2.71 -4.55 6.70
CA MET A 103 3.26 -3.30 6.19
C MET A 103 4.73 -3.13 6.61
N PHE A 104 5.05 -3.35 7.89
CA PHE A 104 6.39 -3.24 8.43
C PHE A 104 7.39 -4.20 7.77
N TYR A 105 6.99 -5.46 7.59
CA TYR A 105 7.82 -6.48 6.93
C TYR A 105 7.86 -6.35 5.39
N ASN A 106 7.18 -5.36 4.81
CA ASN A 106 7.03 -5.22 3.35
C ASN A 106 6.44 -6.47 2.70
N GLN A 107 5.46 -7.07 3.39
CA GLN A 107 4.67 -8.15 2.84
C GLN A 107 3.54 -7.59 1.98
N LEU A 108 3.13 -8.41 1.03
CA LEU A 108 2.04 -8.12 0.13
C LEU A 108 0.70 -8.22 0.86
N ILE A 109 -0.17 -7.24 0.62
CA ILE A 109 -1.47 -7.13 1.28
C ILE A 109 -2.55 -7.45 0.26
N ARG A 110 -3.34 -8.48 0.58
CA ARG A 110 -4.42 -8.96 -0.26
C ARG A 110 -5.70 -8.18 0.01
N PRO A 111 -6.58 -8.01 -0.99
CA PRO A 111 -7.85 -7.30 -0.81
C PRO A 111 -8.75 -7.94 0.26
N ASP A 112 -8.67 -9.27 0.42
CA ASP A 112 -9.49 -10.05 1.37
C ASP A 112 -9.20 -9.64 2.83
N GLU A 113 -7.93 -9.32 3.11
CA GLU A 113 -7.45 -8.93 4.44
C GLU A 113 -7.86 -7.50 4.82
N LEU A 114 -8.27 -6.70 3.84
CA LEU A 114 -8.69 -5.32 4.04
C LEU A 114 -10.19 -5.20 4.33
N VAL A 115 -10.96 -6.28 4.23
CA VAL A 115 -12.42 -6.23 4.44
C VAL A 115 -12.76 -5.80 5.85
N GLU A 116 -12.06 -6.36 6.85
CA GLU A 116 -12.25 -5.98 8.26
C GLU A 116 -11.72 -4.57 8.53
N PHE A 117 -10.54 -4.25 8.01
CA PHE A 117 -9.94 -2.93 8.18
C PHE A 117 -10.79 -1.79 7.62
N LYS A 118 -11.42 -2.00 6.45
CA LYS A 118 -12.32 -1.03 5.82
C LYS A 118 -13.52 -0.68 6.71
N LYS A 119 -14.00 -1.61 7.55
CA LYS A 119 -15.11 -1.36 8.49
C LYS A 119 -14.72 -0.41 9.63
N THR A 120 -13.44 -0.38 9.99
CA THR A 120 -12.89 0.47 11.07
C THR A 120 -12.63 1.91 10.59
N LEU A 121 -12.62 2.15 9.27
CA LEU A 121 -12.30 3.45 8.69
C LEU A 121 -13.47 4.43 8.76
N LYS A 122 -13.13 5.72 8.89
CA LYS A 122 -14.11 6.81 8.84
C LYS A 122 -14.50 7.10 7.39
N THR A 123 -15.66 7.71 7.21
CA THR A 123 -16.18 8.08 5.87
C THR A 123 -15.20 8.91 5.05
N HIS A 124 -14.48 9.86 5.66
CA HIS A 124 -13.51 10.70 4.97
C HIS A 124 -12.24 9.95 4.52
N HIS A 125 -11.92 8.80 5.11
CA HIS A 125 -10.80 7.94 4.68
C HIS A 125 -11.13 7.17 3.40
N LEU A 126 -12.42 6.91 3.16
CA LEU A 126 -12.93 6.22 1.97
C LEU A 126 -13.30 7.19 0.84
N ALA A 127 -12.90 8.46 0.94
CA ALA A 127 -13.17 9.45 -0.09
C ALA A 127 -12.56 9.02 -1.42
N LYS A 128 -13.35 9.10 -2.48
CA LYS A 128 -12.92 8.77 -3.83
C LYS A 128 -11.81 9.73 -4.29
N LEU A 129 -10.83 9.19 -5.00
CA LEU A 129 -9.79 9.99 -5.64
C LEU A 129 -10.28 10.43 -7.03
N ASN A 130 -9.88 11.63 -7.45
CA ASN A 130 -9.94 11.99 -8.85
C ASN A 130 -8.89 11.16 -9.57
N ASN A 131 -9.30 10.38 -10.56
CA ASN A 131 -8.40 9.46 -11.24
C ASN A 131 -7.55 10.23 -12.25
N SER A 132 -6.59 11.04 -11.76
CA SER A 132 -5.64 11.81 -12.58
C SER A 132 -4.79 10.94 -13.50
N PHE A 133 -4.86 9.62 -13.30
CA PHE A 133 -4.16 8.62 -14.06
C PHE A 133 -4.81 8.31 -15.41
N ALA A 134 -6.14 8.42 -15.50
CA ALA A 134 -6.89 7.96 -16.66
C ALA A 134 -6.85 8.92 -17.88
N ILE A 135 -6.20 10.08 -17.77
CA ILE A 135 -6.28 11.17 -18.78
C ILE A 135 -5.16 11.08 -19.82
N LEU A 136 -4.74 9.87 -20.18
CA LEU A 136 -3.80 9.66 -21.28
C LEU A 136 -4.37 8.58 -22.19
N GLU A 137 -5.58 8.82 -22.68
CA GLU A 137 -5.99 8.36 -23.99
C GLU A 137 -5.34 9.32 -24.99
N GLU A 138 -4.06 9.09 -25.31
CA GLU A 138 -3.65 9.34 -26.68
C GLU A 138 -4.08 8.09 -27.44
N GLU A 139 -5.00 8.32 -28.39
CA GLU A 139 -5.44 7.38 -29.41
C GLU A 139 -4.21 6.68 -29.98
N ASP A 140 -4.05 5.38 -29.70
CA ASP A 140 -3.30 4.40 -30.50
C ASP A 140 -3.17 3.10 -29.67
N ASP A 141 -4.21 2.27 -29.70
CA ASP A 141 -4.11 0.81 -29.85
C ASP A 141 -5.53 0.22 -29.85
N ASP A 142 -5.97 -0.18 -31.04
CA ASP A 142 -7.05 -1.13 -31.29
C ASP A 142 -6.84 -2.42 -30.46
N ASP A 143 -7.37 -2.45 -29.25
CA ASP A 143 -7.81 -3.69 -28.59
C ASP A 143 -9.28 -3.53 -28.22
N ASN A 144 -10.08 -3.26 -29.26
CA ASN A 144 -11.50 -3.52 -29.28
C ASN A 144 -11.74 -5.03 -29.03
N SER A 145 -11.82 -5.38 -27.75
CA SER A 145 -12.43 -6.63 -27.31
C SER A 145 -13.95 -6.48 -27.18
N ASN A 146 -14.61 -5.73 -28.09
CA ASN A 146 -15.87 -6.21 -28.65
C ASN A 146 -15.55 -7.24 -29.72
N SER A 147 -15.27 -8.47 -29.28
CA SER A 147 -15.69 -9.62 -30.07
C SER A 147 -17.22 -9.60 -30.07
N ASN A 148 -17.81 -8.94 -31.06
CA ASN A 148 -19.14 -9.31 -31.56
C ASN A 148 -19.01 -10.70 -32.19
N ASP A 149 -18.79 -11.72 -31.35
CA ASP A 149 -18.96 -13.13 -31.69
C ASP A 149 -20.27 -13.59 -31.02
N ASP A 150 -21.37 -12.94 -31.41
CA ASP A 150 -22.74 -13.30 -31.04
C ASP A 150 -23.32 -14.43 -31.93
N GLU A 151 -22.48 -15.27 -32.52
CA GLU A 151 -22.91 -16.34 -33.46
C GLU A 151 -22.54 -17.77 -33.03
N ASP A 152 -22.04 -18.02 -31.80
CA ASP A 152 -21.85 -19.41 -31.37
C ASP A 152 -22.14 -19.64 -29.87
N ARG A 153 -23.39 -19.36 -29.49
CA ARG A 153 -23.99 -19.87 -28.25
C ARG A 153 -24.39 -21.34 -28.43
N ARG A 154 -23.43 -22.22 -28.71
CA ARG A 154 -23.65 -23.67 -28.63
C ARG A 154 -23.65 -24.09 -27.16
N MET A 155 -24.86 -24.39 -26.67
CA MET A 155 -25.06 -25.17 -25.46
C MET A 155 -24.38 -26.52 -25.61
N ILE A 156 -23.24 -26.70 -24.95
CA ILE A 156 -22.70 -28.03 -24.66
C ILE A 156 -23.16 -28.35 -23.23
N VAL A 157 -24.27 -29.07 -23.14
CA VAL A 157 -24.64 -29.79 -21.92
C VAL A 157 -23.68 -30.97 -21.84
N GLY A 158 -22.65 -30.83 -21.00
CA GLY A 158 -21.77 -31.93 -20.61
C GLY A 158 -22.05 -32.27 -19.16
N GLU A 159 -22.60 -33.46 -18.95
CA GLU A 159 -22.66 -34.12 -17.65
C GLU A 159 -21.22 -34.37 -17.16
N ASP A 160 -21.03 -34.24 -15.85
CA ASP A 160 -19.81 -34.54 -15.08
C ASP A 160 -18.74 -33.41 -14.91
N GLY A 161 -18.67 -32.87 -13.69
CA GLY A 161 -17.41 -32.55 -12.99
C GLY A 161 -16.65 -31.26 -13.34
N GLU A 162 -16.77 -30.26 -12.46
CA GLU A 162 -15.83 -29.14 -12.23
C GLU A 162 -15.38 -28.30 -13.45
N SER A 163 -16.25 -27.36 -13.84
CA SER A 163 -15.85 -26.18 -14.62
C SER A 163 -15.14 -25.16 -13.70
N CYS A 164 -13.81 -25.16 -13.76
CA CYS A 164 -12.99 -24.07 -13.23
C CYS A 164 -13.18 -22.81 -14.09
N LEU A 165 -14.25 -22.06 -13.83
CA LEU A 165 -14.48 -20.73 -14.39
C LEU A 165 -13.30 -19.83 -14.03
N ARG A 166 -12.37 -19.67 -14.97
CA ARG A 166 -11.27 -18.73 -14.88
C ARG A 166 -11.90 -17.34 -15.01
N LYS A 167 -12.35 -16.75 -13.90
CA LYS A 167 -12.80 -15.35 -13.87
C LYS A 167 -11.67 -14.49 -14.41
N GLU A 168 -11.83 -14.01 -15.64
CA GLU A 168 -10.94 -13.02 -16.23
C GLU A 168 -11.01 -11.80 -15.32
N GLN A 169 -9.88 -11.46 -14.71
CA GLN A 169 -9.82 -10.34 -13.78
C GLN A 169 -9.97 -9.06 -14.58
N VAL A 170 -11.11 -8.38 -14.43
CA VAL A 170 -11.32 -7.04 -14.96
C VAL A 170 -10.26 -6.12 -14.34
N LEU A 171 -9.33 -5.63 -15.17
CA LEU A 171 -8.26 -4.73 -14.75
C LEU A 171 -8.82 -3.32 -14.60
N ARG A 172 -8.52 -2.67 -13.48
CA ARG A 172 -9.01 -1.32 -13.17
C ARG A 172 -8.15 -0.23 -13.81
N ASP A 173 -8.79 0.91 -14.06
CA ASP A 173 -8.17 2.13 -14.62
C ASP A 173 -7.43 2.99 -13.59
N GLY A 174 -7.52 2.66 -12.30
CA GLY A 174 -6.81 3.39 -11.26
C GLY A 174 -7.32 3.13 -9.84
N PRO A 175 -6.65 3.71 -8.85
CA PRO A 175 -7.06 3.60 -7.46
C PRO A 175 -8.35 4.39 -7.22
N GLU A 176 -9.39 3.73 -6.69
CA GLU A 176 -10.68 4.38 -6.46
C GLU A 176 -10.69 5.23 -5.18
N THR A 177 -9.92 4.82 -4.17
CA THR A 177 -9.93 5.43 -2.83
C THR A 177 -8.51 5.71 -2.35
N VAL A 178 -8.40 6.61 -1.36
CA VAL A 178 -7.12 6.92 -0.68
C VAL A 178 -6.47 5.65 -0.10
N LEU A 179 -7.28 4.77 0.50
CA LEU A 179 -6.80 3.48 0.98
C LEU A 179 -6.25 2.64 -0.17
N ASP A 180 -7.02 2.49 -1.25
CA ASP A 180 -6.64 1.67 -2.41
C ASP A 180 -5.30 2.14 -2.99
N GLN A 181 -5.12 3.46 -3.17
CA GLN A 181 -3.85 4.05 -3.60
C GLN A 181 -2.69 3.68 -2.66
N SER A 182 -2.86 3.81 -1.35
CA SER A 182 -1.79 3.51 -0.38
C SER A 182 -1.40 2.03 -0.37
N ILE A 183 -2.38 1.12 -0.47
CA ILE A 183 -2.13 -0.33 -0.54
C ILE A 183 -1.42 -0.69 -1.84
N ILE A 184 -1.87 -0.15 -2.97
CA ILE A 184 -1.27 -0.41 -4.28
C ILE A 184 0.19 0.08 -4.30
N GLN A 185 0.46 1.30 -3.80
CA GLN A 185 1.82 1.82 -3.68
C GLN A 185 2.69 0.96 -2.76
N HIS A 186 2.13 0.49 -1.64
CA HIS A 186 2.85 -0.41 -0.74
C HIS A 186 3.16 -1.75 -1.38
N ASN A 187 2.20 -2.35 -2.09
CA ASN A 187 2.37 -3.61 -2.78
C ASN A 187 3.41 -3.47 -3.90
N LEU A 188 3.42 -2.34 -4.60
CA LEU A 188 4.44 -2.00 -5.58
C LEU A 188 5.83 -1.88 -4.94
N LEU A 189 5.95 -1.17 -3.82
CA LEU A 189 7.20 -1.07 -3.06
C LEU A 189 7.66 -2.44 -2.52
N SER A 190 6.74 -3.28 -2.07
CA SER A 190 7.05 -4.64 -1.59
C SER A 190 7.54 -5.52 -2.74
N THR A 191 6.89 -5.43 -3.89
CA THR A 191 7.30 -6.10 -5.14
C THR A 191 8.70 -5.65 -5.57
N SER A 192 9.04 -4.37 -5.38
CA SER A 192 10.39 -3.84 -5.68
C SER A 192 11.52 -4.53 -4.92
N LYS A 193 11.24 -5.01 -3.72
CA LYS A 193 12.21 -5.70 -2.85
C LYS A 193 12.32 -7.19 -3.16
N LEU A 194 11.29 -7.76 -3.78
CA LEU A 194 11.21 -9.18 -4.12
C LEU A 194 11.82 -9.50 -5.48
N TYR A 195 11.65 -8.61 -6.46
CA TYR A 195 12.05 -8.87 -7.83
C TYR A 195 13.19 -7.96 -8.29
N ARG A 196 14.09 -8.50 -9.11
CA ARG A 196 15.12 -7.71 -9.79
C ARG A 196 14.55 -6.96 -11.00
N ASN A 197 13.63 -7.60 -11.71
CA ASN A 197 12.92 -7.06 -12.85
C ASN A 197 11.53 -7.69 -12.94
N ILE A 198 10.58 -6.91 -13.44
CA ILE A 198 9.19 -7.36 -13.66
C ILE A 198 8.57 -6.56 -14.79
N SER A 199 7.75 -7.22 -15.61
CA SER A 199 7.01 -6.56 -16.67
C SER A 199 5.76 -5.83 -16.15
N PHE A 200 5.37 -4.71 -16.76
CA PHE A 200 4.15 -3.97 -16.34
C PHE A 200 2.88 -4.80 -16.52
N ARG A 201 2.84 -5.70 -17.52
CA ARG A 201 1.71 -6.62 -17.71
C ARG A 201 1.59 -7.63 -16.57
N ALA A 202 2.72 -8.19 -16.11
CA ALA A 202 2.72 -9.09 -14.97
C ALA A 202 2.38 -8.37 -13.66
N LEU A 203 2.96 -7.19 -13.46
CA LEU A 203 2.73 -6.35 -12.30
C LEU A 203 1.28 -5.84 -12.24
N GLY A 204 0.69 -5.47 -13.38
CA GLY A 204 -0.71 -5.06 -13.50
C GLY A 204 -1.68 -6.19 -13.15
N LYS A 205 -1.45 -7.40 -13.65
CA LYS A 205 -2.23 -8.59 -13.25
C LYS A 205 -2.15 -8.86 -11.74
N TYR A 206 -0.98 -8.63 -11.16
CA TYR A 206 -0.77 -8.85 -9.73
C TYR A 206 -1.46 -7.78 -8.86
N LEU A 207 -1.47 -6.52 -9.30
CA LEU A 207 -2.09 -5.39 -8.60
C LEU A 207 -3.57 -5.18 -8.95
N GLY A 208 -4.08 -5.84 -10.00
CA GLY A 208 -5.45 -5.62 -10.52
C GLY A 208 -5.61 -4.33 -11.33
N LEU A 209 -4.52 -3.82 -11.93
CA LEU A 209 -4.48 -2.56 -12.68
C LEU A 209 -4.05 -2.76 -14.13
N LYS A 210 -4.49 -1.88 -15.02
CA LYS A 210 -3.99 -1.84 -16.40
C LYS A 210 -2.47 -1.55 -16.44
N PRO A 211 -1.70 -2.09 -17.41
CA PRO A 211 -0.24 -1.90 -17.46
C PRO A 211 0.18 -0.44 -17.55
N PHE A 212 -0.53 0.35 -18.35
CA PHE A 212 -0.34 1.80 -18.45
C PHE A 212 -0.50 2.48 -17.08
N VAL A 213 -1.52 2.05 -16.32
CA VAL A 213 -1.81 2.54 -14.97
C VAL A 213 -0.69 2.25 -13.97
N VAL A 214 -0.03 1.12 -14.15
CA VAL A 214 1.12 0.77 -13.32
C VAL A 214 2.33 1.61 -13.69
N GLU A 215 2.56 1.87 -14.97
CA GLU A 215 3.74 2.62 -15.44
C GLU A 215 3.81 4.03 -14.85
N SER A 216 2.80 4.87 -15.08
CA SER A 216 2.84 6.25 -14.56
C SER A 216 2.80 6.28 -13.02
N MET A 217 2.34 5.21 -12.33
CA MET A 217 2.35 5.16 -10.87
C MET A 217 3.75 4.84 -10.36
N VAL A 218 4.43 3.89 -11.01
CA VAL A 218 5.86 3.64 -10.81
C VAL A 218 6.65 4.92 -11.09
N ARG A 219 6.33 5.65 -12.17
CA ARG A 219 6.97 6.93 -12.52
C ARG A 219 6.81 7.96 -11.40
N VAL A 220 5.59 8.17 -10.90
CA VAL A 220 5.32 9.07 -9.77
C VAL A 220 6.08 8.63 -8.52
N MET A 221 6.11 7.34 -8.19
CA MET A 221 6.84 6.84 -7.02
C MET A 221 8.35 7.00 -7.14
N ILE A 222 8.91 6.91 -8.35
CA ILE A 222 10.34 7.21 -8.61
C ILE A 222 10.60 8.71 -8.44
N GLN A 223 9.76 9.57 -9.02
CA GLN A 223 9.88 11.03 -8.91
C GLN A 223 9.77 11.52 -7.46
N GLU A 224 8.83 10.96 -6.68
CA GLU A 224 8.66 11.26 -5.26
C GLU A 224 9.77 10.62 -4.37
N ASN A 225 10.79 9.98 -4.95
CA ASN A 225 11.87 9.25 -4.26
C ASN A 225 11.37 8.16 -3.29
N GLN A 226 10.17 7.63 -3.54
CA GLN A 226 9.58 6.55 -2.75
C GLN A 226 10.06 5.18 -3.22
N LEU A 227 10.38 5.05 -4.51
CA LEU A 227 10.80 3.82 -5.16
C LEU A 227 12.13 4.01 -5.89
N ARG A 228 13.10 3.14 -5.62
CA ARG A 228 14.38 3.10 -6.34
C ARG A 228 14.30 2.12 -7.51
N ALA A 229 13.86 2.61 -8.65
CA ALA A 229 13.71 1.81 -9.87
C ALA A 229 14.11 2.63 -11.10
N LYS A 230 14.46 1.94 -12.18
CA LYS A 230 14.68 2.51 -13.51
C LYS A 230 13.66 1.88 -14.46
N ILE A 231 12.94 2.72 -15.20
CA ILE A 231 12.00 2.28 -16.24
C ILE A 231 12.79 2.11 -17.54
N ASP A 232 12.63 0.98 -18.21
CA ASP A 232 13.16 0.75 -19.55
C ASP A 232 12.01 0.92 -20.57
N GLN A 233 12.13 1.90 -21.46
CA GLN A 233 11.10 2.25 -22.45
C GLN A 233 11.33 1.57 -23.82
N VAL A 234 12.49 0.94 -24.06
CA VAL A 234 12.88 0.43 -25.39
C VAL A 234 12.49 -1.03 -25.60
N LEU A 235 12.34 -1.78 -24.51
CA LEU A 235 11.75 -3.11 -24.51
C LEU A 235 10.39 -2.98 -23.87
N ILE A 236 9.34 -3.15 -24.67
CA ILE A 236 7.93 -3.15 -24.26
C ILE A 236 7.80 -3.68 -22.82
N SER A 237 7.55 -2.74 -21.91
CA SER A 237 7.01 -2.98 -20.58
C SER A 237 7.91 -3.59 -19.49
N ASN A 238 9.18 -3.21 -19.28
CA ASN A 238 9.98 -3.74 -18.15
C ASN A 238 10.45 -2.67 -17.12
N VAL A 239 10.25 -2.96 -15.83
CA VAL A 239 10.85 -2.19 -14.71
C VAL A 239 12.14 -2.89 -14.25
N VAL A 240 13.26 -2.17 -14.24
CA VAL A 240 14.50 -2.61 -13.59
C VAL A 240 14.51 -2.05 -12.17
N LEU A 241 14.30 -2.92 -11.19
CA LEU A 241 14.26 -2.56 -9.78
C LEU A 241 15.70 -2.58 -9.25
N SER A 242 16.20 -1.43 -8.80
CA SER A 242 17.57 -1.34 -8.28
C SER A 242 17.57 -1.86 -6.85
N GLY A 243 18.09 -3.08 -6.68
CA GLY A 243 18.26 -3.69 -5.36
C GLY A 243 19.02 -2.75 -4.42
N SER A 244 18.42 -2.46 -3.27
CA SER A 244 18.98 -1.58 -2.25
C SER A 244 20.26 -2.16 -1.64
N ASN A 245 21.43 -1.78 -2.15
CA ASN A 245 22.65 -1.82 -1.34
C ASN A 245 22.67 -0.60 -0.42
N GLN A 246 21.87 -0.65 0.65
CA GLN A 246 21.92 0.31 1.75
C GLN A 246 22.76 -0.31 2.86
N LYS A 247 23.86 0.36 3.24
CA LYS A 247 24.68 -0.01 4.40
C LYS A 247 23.84 0.22 5.68
N ASP A 248 23.06 -0.78 6.07
CA ASP A 248 22.31 -0.77 7.33
C ASP A 248 23.20 -1.27 8.49
N ASN A 249 23.08 -0.58 9.62
CA ASN A 249 23.87 -0.78 10.84
C ASN A 249 23.84 -2.23 11.36
N THR A 250 24.94 -2.62 11.99
CA THR A 250 25.44 -3.99 12.22
C THR A 250 24.62 -4.91 13.14
N SER A 251 23.51 -4.45 13.75
CA SER A 251 22.70 -5.26 14.68
C SER A 251 21.50 -5.97 14.01
N GLU A 252 20.86 -5.35 13.01
CA GLU A 252 19.70 -5.95 12.28
C GLU A 252 20.12 -7.08 11.31
N LYS A 253 21.43 -7.32 11.17
CA LYS A 253 22.00 -8.29 10.21
C LYS A 253 21.74 -9.74 10.59
N SER A 254 21.63 -10.08 11.88
CA SER A 254 21.58 -11.47 12.33
C SER A 254 20.22 -12.11 12.04
N ASP A 255 19.13 -11.43 12.40
CA ASP A 255 17.77 -11.98 12.25
C ASP A 255 17.27 -11.91 10.80
N ARG A 256 17.63 -10.85 10.06
CA ARG A 256 17.35 -10.78 8.61
C ARG A 256 18.12 -11.86 7.84
N LYS A 257 19.40 -12.12 8.16
CA LYS A 257 20.20 -13.14 7.46
C LYS A 257 19.64 -14.55 7.61
N ARG A 258 19.21 -14.93 8.83
CA ARG A 258 18.65 -16.26 9.10
C ARG A 258 17.33 -16.53 8.35
N LEU A 259 16.54 -15.48 8.08
CA LEU A 259 15.30 -15.60 7.31
C LEU A 259 15.51 -15.48 5.79
N ILE A 260 16.54 -14.75 5.35
CA ILE A 260 16.91 -14.66 3.92
C ILE A 260 17.47 -15.99 3.41
N GLU A 261 18.03 -16.84 4.27
CA GLU A 261 18.57 -18.16 3.91
C GLU A 261 17.50 -19.18 3.50
N ILE A 262 16.22 -18.91 3.78
CA ILE A 262 15.06 -19.73 3.40
C ILE A 262 14.40 -19.21 2.09
N LEU A 263 14.79 -18.04 1.59
CA LEU A 263 14.21 -17.45 0.38
C LEU A 263 15.01 -17.86 -0.86
N PRO A 264 14.36 -18.44 -1.90
CA PRO A 264 15.05 -18.79 -3.13
C PRO A 264 15.73 -17.56 -3.73
N LYS A 265 16.98 -17.73 -4.18
CA LYS A 265 17.76 -16.73 -4.89
C LYS A 265 16.91 -16.05 -5.97
N SER A 266 16.66 -14.75 -5.81
CA SER A 266 16.31 -13.78 -6.87
C SER A 266 15.53 -14.39 -8.04
N ILE A 267 14.24 -14.62 -7.86
CA ILE A 267 13.37 -15.17 -8.89
C ILE A 267 13.12 -14.10 -9.97
N ARG A 268 13.50 -14.37 -11.23
CA ARG A 268 12.93 -13.67 -12.39
C ARG A 268 11.49 -14.17 -12.57
N TRP A 269 10.53 -13.27 -12.46
CA TRP A 269 9.10 -13.63 -12.51
C TRP A 269 8.71 -14.25 -13.86
N ASP A 270 9.24 -13.73 -14.97
CA ASP A 270 8.89 -14.20 -16.32
C ASP A 270 9.36 -15.66 -16.57
N GLU A 271 10.54 -16.06 -16.07
CA GLU A 271 11.00 -17.46 -16.15
C GLU A 271 10.14 -18.41 -15.30
N SER A 272 9.55 -17.92 -14.21
CA SER A 272 8.75 -18.73 -13.27
C SER A 272 7.38 -19.10 -13.84
N ILE A 273 6.77 -18.20 -14.62
CA ILE A 273 5.53 -18.48 -15.35
C ILE A 273 5.79 -19.49 -16.49
N HIS A 274 6.94 -19.41 -17.15
CA HIS A 274 7.31 -20.37 -18.18
C HIS A 274 7.63 -21.77 -17.61
N LEU A 275 8.29 -21.86 -16.45
CA LEU A 275 8.55 -23.14 -15.79
C LEU A 275 7.27 -23.83 -15.29
N THR A 276 6.32 -23.07 -14.73
CA THR A 276 5.02 -23.61 -14.29
C THR A 276 4.18 -24.11 -15.46
N LYS A 277 4.20 -23.42 -16.62
CA LYS A 277 3.57 -23.90 -17.86
C LYS A 277 4.28 -25.13 -18.45
N LYS A 278 5.60 -25.23 -18.38
CA LYS A 278 6.36 -26.40 -18.86
C LYS A 278 6.11 -27.65 -18.02
N LYS A 279 5.93 -27.52 -16.70
CA LYS A 279 5.60 -28.65 -15.82
C LYS A 279 4.21 -29.24 -16.10
N LYS A 280 3.21 -28.42 -16.45
CA LYS A 280 1.86 -28.88 -16.82
C LYS A 280 1.75 -29.53 -18.21
N LYS A 281 2.76 -29.41 -19.07
CA LYS A 281 2.81 -30.08 -20.40
C LYS A 281 3.54 -31.42 -20.39
N LYS A 282 4.05 -31.86 -19.23
CA LYS A 282 4.82 -33.10 -19.06
C LYS A 282 4.18 -34.11 -18.09
N GLN A 283 2.90 -33.91 -17.75
CA GLN A 283 2.06 -34.92 -17.09
C GLN A 283 0.95 -35.32 -18.06
#